data_AF-A0A949GI94-F1
#
_entry.id   AF-A0A949GI94-F1
#
_cell.length_a   1.000
_cell.length_b   1.000
_cell.length_c   1.000
_cell.angle_alpha   90.00
_cell.angle_beta   90.00
_cell.angle_gamma   90.00
#
_symmetry.space_group_name_H-M   'P 1'
#
loop_
_entity.id
_entity.type
_entity.pdbx_description
1 polymer ?
#
loop_
_entity_poly.entity_id
_entity_poly.type
_entity_poly.pdbx_seq_one_letter_code
_entity_poly.pdbx_strand_id
1 'polypeptide(L)'
;MRSVRVAFGLILTLIFTYAIAPVKAEIDQDSSVGLKNDLIYFVMPDRYRNGDLSNDDLSGYNPSHTAFFHGGDLKGLTGNCQDDDGLARLKKLGFTAIWL
;
A
#
# COMPACT_ATOMS: atom_id res chain seq x y z
N MET A 1 15.00 -54.69 -38.36
CA MET A 1 14.37 -53.36 -38.44
C MET A 1 13.49 -53.00 -37.24
N ARG A 2 12.84 -53.95 -36.55
CA ARG A 2 12.03 -53.68 -35.34
C ARG A 2 12.86 -53.23 -34.11
N SER A 3 14.03 -53.80 -33.89
CA SER A 3 14.92 -53.50 -32.76
C SER A 3 15.51 -52.08 -32.78
N VAL A 4 15.86 -51.56 -33.96
CA VAL A 4 16.40 -50.19 -34.13
C VAL A 4 15.33 -49.13 -33.88
N ARG A 5 14.07 -49.39 -34.25
CA ARG A 5 12.92 -48.49 -33.98
C ARG A 5 12.56 -48.41 -32.51
N VAL A 6 12.70 -49.51 -31.77
CA VAL A 6 12.48 -49.54 -30.32
C VAL A 6 13.58 -48.78 -29.57
N ALA A 7 14.84 -48.97 -29.95
CA ALA A 7 15.97 -48.26 -29.34
C ALA A 7 15.90 -46.73 -29.58
N PHE A 8 15.50 -46.29 -30.77
CA PHE A 8 15.33 -44.87 -31.07
C PHE A 8 14.16 -44.23 -30.30
N GLY A 9 13.06 -44.97 -30.12
CA GLY A 9 11.92 -44.53 -29.31
C GLY A 9 12.26 -44.42 -27.82
N LEU A 10 13.08 -45.33 -27.29
CA LEU A 10 13.52 -45.34 -25.89
C LEU A 10 14.54 -44.22 -25.58
N ILE A 11 15.41 -43.88 -26.53
CA ILE A 11 16.34 -42.76 -26.40
C ILE A 11 15.59 -41.42 -26.48
N LEU A 12 14.59 -41.31 -27.37
CA LEU A 12 13.79 -40.09 -27.51
C LEU A 12 12.93 -39.83 -26.26
N THR A 13 12.39 -40.86 -25.61
CA THR A 13 11.66 -40.71 -24.34
C THR A 13 12.56 -40.37 -23.16
N LEU A 14 13.80 -40.89 -23.12
CA LEU A 14 14.78 -40.52 -22.11
C LEU A 14 15.24 -39.06 -22.21
N ILE A 15 15.32 -38.51 -23.42
CA ILE A 15 15.66 -37.11 -23.65
C ILE A 15 14.49 -36.19 -23.26
N PHE A 16 13.26 -36.63 -23.52
CA PHE A 16 12.06 -35.84 -23.21
C PHE A 16 11.78 -35.74 -21.70
N THR A 17 12.12 -36.76 -20.91
CA THR A 17 12.02 -36.70 -19.43
C THR A 17 13.09 -35.83 -18.78
N TYR A 18 14.25 -35.64 -19.43
CA TYR A 18 15.34 -34.82 -18.87
C TYR A 18 15.14 -33.31 -19.07
N ALA A 19 14.29 -32.90 -20.02
CA ALA A 19 14.12 -31.49 -20.39
C ALA A 19 13.12 -30.70 -19.52
N ILE A 20 12.43 -31.35 -18.57
CA ILE A 20 11.57 -30.65 -17.61
C ILE A 20 12.44 -30.17 -16.43
N ALA A 21 13.33 -29.22 -16.68
CA ALA A 21 13.94 -28.48 -15.59
C ALA A 21 12.83 -27.69 -14.88
N PRO A 22 12.76 -27.69 -13.54
CA PRO A 22 11.79 -26.87 -12.85
C PRO A 22 12.10 -25.40 -13.17
N VAL A 23 11.12 -24.68 -13.71
CA VAL A 23 11.17 -23.21 -13.79
C VAL A 23 11.28 -22.72 -12.34
N LYS A 24 12.45 -22.21 -11.98
CA LYS A 24 12.65 -21.58 -10.68
C LYS A 24 11.85 -20.29 -10.71
N ALA A 25 10.88 -20.15 -9.81
CA ALA A 25 10.18 -18.89 -9.67
C ALA A 25 11.22 -17.81 -9.33
N GLU A 26 11.28 -16.76 -10.15
CA GLU A 26 12.04 -15.56 -9.82
C GLU A 26 11.28 -14.83 -8.74
N ILE A 27 11.67 -15.07 -7.49
CA ILE A 27 11.18 -14.31 -6.35
C ILE A 27 11.94 -13.00 -6.40
N ASP A 28 11.23 -11.92 -6.73
CA ASP A 28 11.74 -10.56 -6.59
C ASP A 28 12.01 -10.29 -5.11
N GLN A 29 13.24 -10.58 -4.70
CA GLN A 29 13.72 -10.40 -3.33
C GLN A 29 13.87 -8.91 -2.98
N ASP A 30 13.78 -8.01 -3.97
CA ASP A 30 13.81 -6.56 -3.82
C ASP A 30 12.42 -5.91 -3.97
N SER A 31 11.36 -6.70 -3.79
CA SER A 31 10.06 -6.10 -3.49
C SER A 31 10.13 -5.42 -2.11
N SER A 32 10.55 -4.16 -2.10
CA SER A 32 10.50 -3.26 -0.93
C SER A 32 9.05 -2.87 -0.57
N VAL A 33 8.13 -3.84 -0.66
CA VAL A 33 6.74 -3.69 -0.27
C VAL A 33 6.62 -3.67 1.26
N GLY A 34 5.79 -2.77 1.80
CA GLY A 34 5.49 -2.66 3.22
C GLY A 34 6.08 -1.44 3.93
N LEU A 35 5.64 -1.21 5.17
CA LEU A 35 5.89 0.01 5.96
C LEU A 35 7.11 -0.10 6.90
N LYS A 36 8.01 -1.06 6.66
CA LYS A 36 9.10 -1.42 7.60
C LYS A 36 10.06 -0.26 7.92
N ASN A 37 10.19 0.69 6.97
CA ASN A 37 11.06 1.86 7.07
C ASN A 37 10.27 3.14 7.33
N ASP A 38 8.95 3.05 7.53
CA ASP A 38 8.10 4.22 7.70
C ASP A 38 7.94 4.63 9.16
N LEU A 39 7.97 5.95 9.37
CA LEU A 39 7.49 6.55 10.61
C LEU A 39 6.05 7.02 10.39
N ILE A 40 5.12 6.30 11.02
CA ILE A 40 3.68 6.48 10.81
C ILE A 40 3.13 7.51 11.81
N TYR A 41 2.44 8.53 11.31
CA TYR A 41 1.61 9.42 12.14
C TYR A 41 0.15 8.95 12.07
N PHE A 42 -0.41 8.56 13.21
CA PHE A 42 -1.84 8.24 13.31
C PHE A 42 -2.65 9.53 13.45
N VAL A 43 -3.65 9.71 12.59
CA VAL A 43 -4.53 10.87 12.53
C VAL A 43 -5.96 10.40 12.73
N MET A 44 -6.69 11.07 13.61
CA MET A 44 -8.15 11.05 13.58
C MET A 44 -8.62 12.27 12.79
N PRO A 45 -9.10 12.14 11.54
CA PRO A 45 -9.38 13.30 10.67
C PRO A 45 -10.29 14.33 11.32
N ASP A 46 -11.40 13.88 11.93
CA ASP A 46 -12.39 14.69 12.63
C ASP A 46 -11.79 15.57 13.76
N ARG A 47 -10.67 15.13 14.34
CA ARG A 47 -10.00 15.79 15.48
C ARG A 47 -8.70 16.49 15.10
N TYR A 48 -8.35 16.51 13.83
CA TYR A 48 -7.10 17.10 13.38
C TYR A 48 -7.26 18.59 13.08
N ARG A 49 -8.02 18.93 12.03
CA ARG A 49 -8.24 20.30 11.57
C ARG A 49 -9.41 20.34 10.61
N ASN A 50 -10.30 21.31 10.80
CA ASN A 50 -11.40 21.59 9.89
C ASN A 50 -10.91 22.54 8.78
N GLY A 51 -10.86 22.04 7.55
CA GLY A 51 -10.37 22.78 6.39
C GLY A 51 -11.48 23.29 5.47
N ASP A 52 -12.69 22.77 5.59
CA ASP A 52 -13.80 23.03 4.66
C ASP A 52 -15.16 23.13 5.36
N LEU A 53 -15.46 24.31 5.93
CA LEU A 53 -16.73 24.55 6.64
C LEU A 53 -18.00 24.27 5.81
N SER A 54 -17.89 24.20 4.47
CA SER A 54 -19.03 23.85 3.62
C SER A 54 -19.47 22.39 3.71
N ASN A 55 -18.68 21.50 4.35
CA ASN A 55 -19.04 20.10 4.55
C ASN A 55 -19.50 19.78 6.00
N ASP A 56 -19.65 20.80 6.85
CA ASP A 56 -20.09 20.68 8.25
C ASP A 56 -21.62 20.72 8.43
N ASP A 57 -22.38 20.84 7.34
CA ASP A 57 -23.84 21.00 7.38
C ASP A 57 -24.62 19.68 7.53
N LEU A 58 -23.89 18.56 7.69
CA LEU A 58 -24.46 17.24 7.86
C LEU A 58 -24.95 16.99 9.29
N SER A 59 -26.02 16.20 9.42
CA SER A 59 -26.54 15.76 10.71
C SER A 59 -25.44 15.08 11.53
N GLY A 60 -25.21 15.56 12.75
CA GLY A 60 -24.18 15.03 13.63
C GLY A 60 -22.97 15.94 13.82
N TYR A 61 -22.87 17.07 13.11
CA TYR A 61 -21.92 18.13 13.43
C TYR A 61 -22.33 18.88 14.70
N ASN A 62 -21.53 18.76 15.76
CA ASN A 62 -21.69 19.52 16.99
C ASN A 62 -20.35 19.54 17.74
N PRO A 63 -19.46 20.51 17.45
CA PRO A 63 -18.12 20.55 18.04
C PRO A 63 -18.12 20.85 19.55
N SER A 64 -19.29 21.18 20.13
CA SER A 64 -19.43 21.36 21.59
C SER A 64 -19.56 20.04 22.35
N HIS A 65 -19.77 18.92 21.67
CA HIS A 65 -19.95 17.59 22.29
C HIS A 65 -18.97 16.57 21.71
N THR A 66 -18.19 15.93 22.58
CA THR A 66 -17.13 14.99 22.21
C THR A 66 -17.58 13.75 21.42
N ALA A 67 -18.87 13.40 21.48
CA ALA A 67 -19.46 12.25 20.80
C ALA A 67 -19.97 12.58 19.37
N PHE A 68 -19.85 13.83 18.94
CA PHE A 68 -20.32 14.31 17.64
C PHE A 68 -19.14 14.60 16.70
N PHE A 69 -19.43 14.89 15.43
CA PHE A 69 -18.44 15.38 14.49
C PHE A 69 -18.01 16.80 14.88
N HIS A 70 -16.71 17.06 14.79
CA HIS A 70 -16.07 18.34 15.09
C HIS A 70 -15.61 19.05 13.80
N GLY A 71 -15.81 18.42 12.64
CA GLY A 71 -15.60 19.02 11.32
C GLY A 71 -14.19 18.84 10.77
N GLY A 72 -13.32 18.10 11.47
CA GLY A 72 -12.02 17.78 10.92
C GLY A 72 -12.14 16.94 9.64
N ASP A 73 -11.38 17.30 8.61
CA ASP A 73 -11.57 16.75 7.26
C ASP A 73 -10.23 16.53 6.53
N LEU A 74 -10.31 15.93 5.33
CA LEU A 74 -9.13 15.66 4.51
C LEU A 74 -8.49 16.93 3.96
N LYS A 75 -9.23 18.04 3.82
CA LYS A 75 -8.69 19.31 3.34
C LYS A 75 -7.82 19.97 4.41
N GLY A 76 -8.26 19.92 5.68
CA GLY A 76 -7.52 20.39 6.84
C GLY A 76 -6.30 19.53 7.14
N LEU A 77 -6.40 18.20 6.97
CA LEU A 77 -5.26 17.29 7.01
C LEU A 77 -4.24 17.59 5.90
N THR A 78 -4.71 17.73 4.66
CA THR A 78 -3.83 18.01 3.51
C THR A 78 -3.16 19.38 3.68
N GLY A 79 -3.94 20.38 4.04
CA GLY A 79 -3.50 21.77 4.08
C GLY A 79 -3.16 22.31 2.70
N ASN A 80 -2.21 23.23 2.64
CA ASN A 80 -1.66 23.77 1.39
C ASN A 80 -0.40 23.01 0.91
N CYS A 81 0.04 21.99 1.66
CA CYS A 81 1.27 21.22 1.41
C CYS A 81 2.57 22.07 1.33
N GLN A 82 2.59 23.27 1.93
CA GLN A 82 3.71 24.22 1.87
C GLN A 82 4.14 24.66 3.27
N ASP A 83 3.42 25.61 3.86
CA ASP A 83 3.81 26.35 5.07
C ASP A 83 2.71 26.37 6.14
N ASP A 84 1.79 25.41 6.09
CA ASP A 84 0.71 25.26 7.05
C ASP A 84 0.82 24.01 7.94
N ASP A 85 -0.19 23.87 8.80
CA ASP A 85 -0.33 22.77 9.77
C ASP A 85 -0.88 21.46 9.17
N GLY A 86 -0.93 21.33 7.84
CA GLY A 86 -1.33 20.09 7.15
C GLY A 86 -0.19 19.08 7.05
N LEU A 87 -0.12 18.38 5.91
CA LEU A 87 0.91 17.35 5.65
C LEU A 87 2.33 17.92 5.64
N ALA A 88 2.50 19.20 5.32
CA ALA A 88 3.80 19.87 5.31
C ALA A 88 4.46 19.85 6.70
N ARG A 89 3.69 20.12 7.76
CA ARG A 89 4.18 20.03 9.15
C ARG A 89 4.59 18.61 9.50
N LEU A 90 3.77 17.61 9.19
CA LEU A 90 4.04 16.20 9.52
C LEU A 90 5.32 15.72 8.81
N LYS A 91 5.51 16.12 7.55
CA LYS A 91 6.74 15.85 6.79
C LYS A 91 7.96 16.55 7.40
N LYS A 92 7.84 17.80 7.85
CA LYS A 92 8.92 18.54 8.53
C LYS A 92 9.32 17.89 9.86
N LEU A 93 8.37 17.24 10.55
CA LEU A 93 8.61 16.46 11.77
C LEU A 93 9.28 15.10 11.50
N GLY A 94 9.39 14.67 10.23
CA GLY A 94 10.06 13.43 9.84
C GLY A 94 9.14 12.21 9.68
N PHE A 95 7.82 12.39 9.77
CA PHE A 95 6.88 11.31 9.44
C PHE A 95 6.88 11.04 7.93
N THR A 96 6.79 9.77 7.56
CA THR A 96 6.85 9.31 6.16
C THR A 96 5.55 8.65 5.69
N ALA A 97 4.67 8.29 6.64
CA ALA A 97 3.38 7.70 6.36
C ALA A 97 2.30 8.27 7.29
N ILE A 98 1.06 8.26 6.80
CA ILE A 98 -0.14 8.65 7.55
C ILE A 98 -1.02 7.41 7.71
N TRP A 99 -1.51 7.19 8.92
CA TRP A 99 -2.59 6.24 9.19
C TRP A 99 -3.82 7.03 9.61
N LEU A 100 -4.92 6.84 8.88
CA LEU A 100 -6.25 7.43 9.15
C LEU A 100 -7.18 6.42 9.82
#